data_AF-A0A931AQR0-F1
#
_entry.id   AF-A0A931AQR0-F1
#
_cell.length_a   1.000
_cell.length_b   1.000
_cell.length_c   1.000
_cell.angle_alpha   90.00
_cell.angle_beta   90.00
_cell.angle_gamma   90.00
#
_symmetry.space_group_name_H-M   'P 1'
#
loop_
_entity.id
_entity.type
_entity.pdbx_description
1 polymer ?
#
loop_
_entity_poly.entity_id
_entity_poly.type
_entity_poly.pdbx_seq_one_letter_code
_entity_poly.pdbx_strand_id
1 'polypeptide(L)' 'MGAIRFSNSICYKCFHVNEDGQSCRAFPDGIPGEILTGEVKHTDPYEGDNGIQFELNKSAL' A
#
# COMPACT_ATOMS: atom_id res chain seq x y z
N MET A 1 -6.16 5.54 20.29
CA MET A 1 -4.90 5.50 19.52
C MET A 1 -5.33 5.33 18.07
N GLY A 2 -5.28 6.40 17.28
CA GLY A 2 -5.91 6.44 15.95
C GLY A 2 -5.07 5.69 14.93
N ALA A 3 -5.65 4.65 14.33
CA ALA A 3 -5.11 4.00 13.16
C ALA A 3 -4.88 5.03 12.05
N ILE A 4 -3.62 5.24 11.64
CA ILE A 4 -3.32 6.11 10.50
C ILE A 4 -3.85 5.42 9.25
N ARG A 5 -4.96 5.93 8.71
CA ARG A 5 -5.48 5.51 7.42
C ARG A 5 -4.75 6.27 6.33
N PHE A 6 -4.21 5.56 5.34
CA PHE A 6 -3.45 6.17 4.26
C PHE A 6 -4.33 6.79 3.17
N SER A 7 -5.47 7.40 3.52
CA SER A 7 -6.51 7.86 2.58
C SER A 7 -6.02 8.88 1.54
N ASN A 8 -4.90 9.56 1.79
CA ASN A 8 -4.24 10.46 0.82
C ASN A 8 -2.95 9.91 0.20
N SER A 9 -2.58 8.65 0.45
CA SER A 9 -1.41 7.99 -0.14
C SER A 9 -1.77 7.26 -1.44
N ILE A 10 -0.78 7.04 -2.31
CA ILE A 10 -0.92 6.17 -3.49
C ILE A 10 -1.35 4.74 -3.10
N CYS A 11 -1.05 4.32 -1.88
CA CYS A 11 -1.49 3.03 -1.32
C CYS A 11 -3.02 2.88 -1.41
N TYR A 12 -3.80 3.94 -1.13
CA TYR A 12 -5.26 3.89 -1.18
C TYR A 12 -5.82 3.80 -2.61
N LYS A 13 -5.00 4.16 -3.61
CA LYS A 13 -5.34 4.02 -5.03
C LYS A 13 -4.95 2.64 -5.58
N CYS A 14 -4.28 1.81 -4.79
CA CYS A 14 -3.89 0.46 -5.18
C CYS A 14 -5.07 -0.51 -5.11
N PHE A 15 -5.21 -1.38 -6.11
CA PHE A 15 -6.20 -2.45 -6.15
C PHE A 15 -6.02 -3.49 -5.02
N HIS A 16 -4.81 -3.58 -4.46
CA HIS A 16 -4.46 -4.56 -3.43
C HIS A 16 -4.60 -4.05 -1.99
N VAL A 17 -5.03 -2.81 -1.78
CA VAL A 17 -5.22 -2.28 -0.43
C VAL A 17 -6.40 -2.96 0.26
N ASN A 18 -6.26 -3.26 1.54
CA ASN A 18 -7.34 -3.84 2.33
C ASN A 18 -8.30 -2.75 2.81
N GLU A 19 -9.53 -3.15 3.16
CA GLU A 19 -10.58 -2.24 3.63
C GLU A 19 -10.24 -1.53 4.95
N ASP A 20 -9.22 -2.03 5.66
CA ASP A 20 -8.70 -1.43 6.89
C ASP A 20 -7.95 -0.09 6.64
N GLY A 21 -7.51 0.15 5.39
CA GLY A 21 -6.71 1.29 4.98
C GLY A 21 -5.32 1.35 5.64
N GLN A 22 -4.82 0.21 6.13
CA GLN A 22 -3.58 0.06 6.91
C GLN A 22 -2.67 -1.04 6.38
N SER A 23 -3.22 -2.01 5.66
CA SER A 23 -2.49 -3.13 5.06
C SER A 23 -2.86 -3.32 3.60
N CYS A 24 -2.10 -4.16 2.90
CA CYS A 24 -2.42 -4.58 1.54
C CYS A 24 -2.06 -6.06 1.36
N ARG A 25 -2.46 -6.67 0.24
CA ARG A 25 -2.15 -8.09 -0.03
C ARG A 25 -0.65 -8.38 -0.12
N ALA A 26 0.15 -7.40 -0.53
CA ALA A 26 1.61 -7.50 -0.56
C ALA A 26 2.20 -7.53 0.86
N PHE A 27 1.60 -6.79 1.80
CA PHE A 27 2.04 -6.65 3.19
C PHE A 27 0.84 -6.82 4.14
N PRO A 28 0.40 -8.08 4.39
CA PRO A 28 -0.78 -8.35 5.21
C PRO A 28 -0.60 -7.95 6.69
N ASP A 29 0.64 -7.98 7.18
CA ASP A 29 0.99 -7.59 8.57
C ASP A 29 1.23 -6.08 8.74
N GLY A 30 1.14 -5.30 7.65
CA GLY A 30 1.33 -3.85 7.65
C GLY A 30 2.42 -3.39 6.68
N ILE A 31 2.20 -2.22 6.07
CA ILE A 31 3.09 -1.69 5.02
C ILE A 31 4.35 -1.09 5.67
N PRO A 32 5.57 -1.43 5.17
CA PRO A 32 6.82 -0.85 5.61
C PRO A 32 6.81 0.69 5.61
N GLY A 33 7.39 1.29 6.66
CA GLY A 33 7.48 2.74 6.81
C GLY A 33 8.14 3.42 5.62
N GLU A 34 9.19 2.84 5.06
CA GLU A 34 9.93 3.36 3.89
C GLU A 34 9.06 3.51 2.63
N ILE A 35 8.07 2.64 2.45
CA ILE A 35 7.10 2.73 1.35
C ILE A 35 6.07 3.82 1.66
N LEU A 36 5.68 3.96 2.93
CA LEU A 36 4.71 4.97 3.37
C LEU A 36 5.28 6.40 3.37
N THR A 37 6.56 6.56 3.69
CA THR A 37 7.30 7.83 3.64
C THR A 37 7.71 8.20 2.21
N GLY A 38 7.67 7.22 1.28
CA GLY A 38 8.08 7.39 -0.10
C GLY A 38 9.59 7.31 -0.33
N GLU A 39 10.36 6.83 0.66
CA GLU A 39 11.78 6.50 0.51
C GLU A 39 11.97 5.38 -0.53
N VAL A 40 11.04 4.43 -0.54
CA VAL A 40 10.90 3.42 -1.59
C VAL A 40 9.69 3.77 -2.45
N LYS A 41 9.88 3.79 -3.78
CA LYS A 41 8.75 4.00 -4.68
C LYS A 41 7.82 2.81 -4.60
N HIS A 42 6.53 3.11 -4.46
CA HIS A 42 5.48 2.10 -4.35
C HIS A 42 5.34 1.17 -5.58
N THR A 43 5.98 1.51 -6.69
CA THR A 43 6.03 0.71 -7.94
C THR A 43 7.28 -0.15 -8.08
N ASP A 44 8.25 0.02 -7.18
CA ASP A 44 9.50 -0.74 -7.20
C ASP A 44 9.29 -2.02 -6.38
N PRO A 45 9.87 -3.17 -6.81
CA PRO A 45 9.81 -4.39 -6.03
C PRO A 45 10.51 -4.19 -4.68
N TYR A 46 9.91 -4.73 -3.62
CA TYR A 46 10.42 -4.58 -2.26
C TYR A 46 10.41 -5.93 -1.53
N GLU A 47 11.38 -6.12 -0.63
CA GLU A 47 11.51 -7.38 0.09
C GLU A 47 10.24 -7.68 0.91
N GLY A 48 9.67 -8.86 0.71
CA GLY A 48 8.46 -9.29 1.42
C GLY A 48 7.15 -8.83 0.78
N ASP A 49 7.15 -8.24 -0.43
CA ASP A 49 5.95 -7.86 -1.17
C ASP A 49 5.11 -9.04 -1.70
N ASN A 50 5.48 -10.28 -1.36
CA ASN A 50 4.84 -11.52 -1.81
C ASN A 50 4.72 -11.64 -3.36
N GLY A 51 5.59 -10.94 -4.11
CA GLY A 51 5.54 -10.88 -5.57
C GLY A 51 4.38 -10.04 -6.12
N ILE A 52 3.72 -9.25 -5.28
CA ILE A 52 2.59 -8.40 -5.64
C ILE A 52 3.08 -6.96 -5.80
N GLN A 53 2.92 -6.41 -7.00
CA GLN A 53 3.28 -5.02 -7.32
C GLN A 53 2.07 -4.09 -7.29
N PHE A 54 2.32 -2.79 -7.32
CA PHE A 54 1.26 -1.79 -7.42
C PHE A 54 0.43 -1.96 -8.69
N GLU A 55 -0.89 -2.04 -8.51
CA GLU A 55 -1.87 -1.97 -9.58
C GLU A 55 -2.86 -0.85 -9.26
N LEU A 56 -3.00 0.13 -10.15
CA LEU A 56 -3.95 1.22 -9.96
C LEU A 56 -5.39 0.69 -10.05
N ASN A 57 -6.21 0.98 -9.04
CA ASN A 57 -7.63 0.69 -9.08
C ASN A 57 -8.32 1.64 -10.07
N LYS A 58 -8.61 1.12 -11.27
CA LYS A 58 -9.25 1.88 -12.37
C LYS A 58 -10.71 2.27 -12.08
N SER A 59 -11.35 1.69 -11.07
CA SER A 59 -12.72 2.01 -10.67
C SER A 59 -12.83 3.23 -9.75
N ALA A 60 -11.71 3.83 -9.35
CA ALA A 60 -11.66 5.05 -8.55
C ALA A 60 -11.46 6.34 -9.41
N LEU A 61 -11.67 6.24 -10.73
CA LEU A 61 -11.65 7.34 -11.70
C LEU A 61 -13.06 7.82 -12.02
#